data_AF-A0AAV5W7R5-F1
#
_entry.id   AF-A0AAV5W7R5-F1
#
_cell.length_a   1.000
_cell.length_b   1.000
_cell.length_c   1.000
_cell.angle_alpha   90.00
_cell.angle_beta   90.00
_cell.angle_gamma   90.00
#
_symmetry.space_group_name_H-M   'P 1'
#
loop_
_entity.id
_entity.type
_entity.pdbx_description
1 polymer ?
#
loop_
_entity_poly.entity_id
_entity_poly.type
_entity_poly.pdbx_seq_one_letter_code
_entity_poly.pdbx_strand_id
1 'polypeptide(L)'
;IAEHNVDDLSIWYIEAVYYPKTFLLELSALVSSISFQLPFLDPECFDEDVYPPYSYGMDAAEWVPIILEMFCEGKKLDKLHFVNHYEPCFFTSDCIKQFEENLPFLGKRICFLVGCEATEE
;
A
#
# COMPACT_ATOMS: atom_id res chain seq x y z
N ILE A 1 11.46 12.90 -25.35
CA ILE A 1 11.14 13.03 -23.91
C ILE A 1 12.22 12.23 -23.21
N ALA A 2 13.01 12.85 -22.32
CA ALA A 2 14.05 12.12 -21.61
C ALA A 2 13.38 11.03 -20.75
N GLU A 3 13.82 9.78 -20.88
CA GLU A 3 13.42 8.71 -19.99
C GLU A 3 13.98 9.03 -18.60
N HIS A 4 13.13 9.55 -17.73
CA HIS A 4 13.42 9.61 -16.32
C HIS A 4 13.29 8.18 -15.79
N ASN A 5 14.42 7.49 -15.63
CA ASN A 5 14.45 6.17 -15.01
C ASN A 5 14.28 6.36 -13.50
N VAL A 6 13.03 6.31 -13.04
CA VAL A 6 12.68 6.43 -11.63
C VAL A 6 12.50 5.00 -11.09
N ASP A 7 13.47 4.53 -10.33
CA ASP A 7 13.44 3.19 -9.73
C ASP A 7 12.79 3.17 -8.34
N ASP A 8 12.80 4.32 -7.65
CA ASP A 8 12.23 4.53 -6.32
C ASP A 8 11.19 5.66 -6.34
N LEU A 9 9.99 5.37 -5.85
CA LEU A 9 8.90 6.33 -5.75
C LEU A 9 8.41 6.45 -4.30
N SER A 10 8.42 7.66 -3.77
CA SER A 10 7.82 7.97 -2.46
C SER A 10 6.58 8.82 -2.67
N ILE A 11 5.44 8.34 -2.18
CA ILE A 11 4.15 9.01 -2.32
C ILE A 11 3.68 9.47 -0.95
N TRP A 12 3.60 10.78 -0.80
CA TRP A 12 3.18 11.49 0.38
C TRP A 12 1.85 12.10 0.00
N TYR A 13 0.75 11.65 0.62
CA TYR A 13 -0.61 12.09 0.29
C TYR A 13 -1.12 11.58 -1.07
N ILE A 14 -2.00 10.58 -1.04
CA ILE A 14 -2.86 10.28 -2.18
C ILE A 14 -4.23 10.84 -1.82
N GLU A 15 -4.56 11.99 -2.37
CA GLU A 15 -5.95 12.43 -2.39
C GLU A 15 -6.75 11.37 -3.18
N ALA A 16 -7.87 10.90 -2.63
CA ALA A 16 -8.65 9.74 -3.09
C ALA A 16 -8.49 9.44 -4.60
N VAL A 17 -7.54 8.57 -4.94
CA VAL A 17 -7.44 8.06 -6.30
C VAL A 17 -8.68 7.24 -6.51
N TYR A 18 -9.56 7.69 -7.42
CA TYR A 18 -10.83 7.04 -7.73
C TYR A 18 -10.70 5.54 -8.11
N TYR A 19 -9.49 5.11 -8.51
CA TYR A 19 -9.17 3.73 -8.87
C TYR A 19 -7.81 3.30 -8.29
N PRO A 20 -7.73 3.09 -6.96
CA PRO A 20 -6.45 2.90 -6.27
C PRO A 20 -5.75 1.64 -6.80
N LYS A 21 -6.49 0.55 -7.05
CA LYS A 21 -5.96 -0.68 -7.62
C LYS A 21 -5.23 -0.45 -8.96
N THR A 22 -5.89 0.13 -9.96
CA THR A 22 -5.31 0.30 -11.30
C THR A 22 -4.04 1.14 -11.25
N PHE A 23 -4.10 2.25 -10.51
CA PHE A 23 -2.96 3.14 -10.32
C PHE A 23 -1.76 2.41 -9.68
N LEU A 24 -1.99 1.66 -8.60
CA LEU A 24 -0.95 0.92 -7.91
C LEU A 24 -0.31 -0.15 -8.80
N LEU A 25 -1.11 -0.85 -9.60
CA LEU A 25 -0.62 -1.86 -10.54
C LEU A 25 0.17 -1.26 -11.69
N GLU A 26 -0.22 -0.08 -12.19
CA GLU A 26 0.54 0.65 -13.19
C GLU A 26 1.88 1.09 -12.62
N LEU A 27 1.89 1.66 -11.42
CA LEU A 27 3.14 2.04 -10.73
C LEU A 27 4.07 0.85 -10.52
N SER A 28 3.55 -0.30 -10.08
CA SER A 28 4.37 -1.48 -9.83
C SER A 28 5.01 -2.07 -11.09
N ALA A 29 4.49 -1.75 -12.27
CA ALA A 29 5.11 -2.10 -13.55
C ALA A 29 6.26 -1.16 -13.94
N LEU A 30 6.30 0.06 -13.38
CA LEU A 30 7.22 1.12 -13.77
C LEU A 30 8.43 1.22 -12.84
N VAL A 31 8.23 1.03 -11.53
CA VAL A 31 9.26 1.27 -10.51
C VAL A 31 9.56 -0.01 -9.71
N SER A 32 10.76 -0.07 -9.13
CA SER A 32 11.22 -1.22 -8.32
C SER A 32 10.92 -1.08 -6.83
N SER A 33 10.65 0.14 -6.38
CA SER A 33 10.49 0.47 -4.97
C SER A 33 9.41 1.53 -4.81
N ILE A 34 8.42 1.26 -3.96
CA ILE A 34 7.35 2.21 -3.60
C ILE A 34 7.29 2.36 -2.09
N SER A 35 7.22 3.60 -1.63
CA SER A 35 6.93 3.94 -0.23
C SER A 35 5.68 4.80 -0.15
N PHE A 36 4.67 4.33 0.57
CA PHE A 36 3.47 5.09 0.92
C PHE A 36 3.59 5.59 2.35
N GLN A 37 3.33 6.87 2.54
CA GLN A 37 3.14 7.47 3.85
C GLN A 37 1.80 8.17 3.88
N LEU A 38 0.89 7.63 4.70
CA LEU A 38 -0.43 8.20 4.89
C LEU A 38 -0.34 9.31 5.94
N PRO A 39 -0.79 10.53 5.65
CA PRO A 39 -0.80 11.56 6.69
C PRO A 39 -1.63 11.10 7.90
N PHE A 40 -1.24 11.55 9.09
CA PHE A 40 -2.16 11.56 10.21
C PHE A 40 -3.38 12.41 9.82
N LEU A 41 -4.53 11.76 9.67
CA LEU A 41 -5.79 12.43 9.47
C LEU A 41 -6.44 12.55 10.85
N ASP A 42 -6.66 13.79 11.29
CA ASP A 42 -7.29 14.08 12.57
C ASP A 42 -8.66 13.39 12.64
N PRO A 43 -8.90 12.49 13.61
CA PRO A 43 -10.19 11.81 13.76
C PRO A 43 -11.37 12.77 13.92
N GLU A 44 -11.16 14.00 14.40
CA GLU A 44 -12.22 15.03 14.45
C GLU A 44 -12.61 15.56 13.06
N CYS A 45 -11.76 15.35 12.04
CA CYS A 45 -12.05 15.70 10.66
C CYS A 45 -12.76 14.56 9.90
N PHE A 46 -12.96 13.39 10.52
CA PHE A 46 -13.74 12.30 9.95
C PHE A 46 -15.20 12.40 10.36
N ASP A 47 -16.03 12.74 9.39
CA ASP A 47 -17.42 12.32 9.44
C ASP A 47 -17.46 10.83 9.04
N GLU A 48 -17.78 9.94 9.98
CA GLU A 48 -17.85 8.49 9.76
C GLU A 48 -18.83 8.14 8.62
N ASP A 49 -19.81 9.01 8.35
CA ASP A 49 -20.75 8.85 7.24
C ASP A 49 -20.14 9.24 5.87
N VAL A 50 -19.01 9.95 5.85
CA VAL A 50 -18.35 10.47 4.64
C VAL A 50 -17.04 9.75 4.33
N TYR A 51 -16.29 9.38 5.36
CA TYR A 51 -15.00 8.68 5.22
C TYR A 51 -14.99 7.48 6.16
N PRO A 52 -15.31 6.28 5.67
CA PRO A 52 -15.21 5.10 6.50
C PRO A 52 -13.74 4.90 6.92
N PRO A 53 -13.45 4.24 8.06
CA PRO A 53 -12.12 4.10 8.65
C PRO A 53 -11.10 3.33 7.78
N TYR A 54 -11.48 2.99 6.56
CA TYR A 54 -10.69 2.32 5.56
C TYR A 54 -9.84 3.33 4.80
N SER A 55 -8.53 3.26 4.96
CA SER A 55 -7.57 3.94 4.10
C SER A 55 -7.90 3.66 2.63
N TYR A 56 -8.30 4.72 1.89
CA TYR A 56 -8.72 4.69 0.47
C TYR A 56 -10.06 3.99 0.17
N GLY A 57 -10.93 3.80 1.16
CA GLY A 57 -12.23 3.18 0.95
C GLY A 57 -12.16 1.69 0.60
N MET A 58 -11.02 1.03 0.86
CA MET A 58 -10.84 -0.41 0.68
C MET A 58 -10.58 -1.09 2.01
N ASP A 59 -11.27 -2.22 2.24
CA ASP A 59 -11.05 -3.04 3.43
C ASP A 59 -9.62 -3.63 3.40
N ALA A 60 -9.04 -3.89 4.57
CA ALA A 60 -7.73 -4.55 4.73
C ALA A 60 -7.65 -5.85 3.90
N ALA A 61 -8.76 -6.59 3.82
CA ALA A 61 -8.86 -7.81 3.03
C ALA A 61 -8.73 -7.57 1.51
N GLU A 62 -9.12 -6.41 1.00
CA GLU A 62 -9.00 -6.05 -0.42
C GLU A 62 -7.57 -5.65 -0.80
N TRP A 63 -6.77 -5.19 0.18
CA TRP A 63 -5.38 -4.82 -0.04
C TRP A 63 -4.45 -6.00 -0.30
N VAL A 64 -4.67 -7.13 0.36
CA VAL A 64 -3.84 -8.34 0.19
C VAL A 64 -3.73 -8.77 -1.28
N PRO A 65 -4.83 -9.04 -2.01
CA PRO A 65 -4.73 -9.47 -3.40
C PRO A 65 -4.12 -8.39 -4.31
N ILE A 66 -4.36 -7.10 -4.03
CA ILE A 66 -3.77 -6.00 -4.81
C ILE A 66 -2.26 -5.97 -4.63
N ILE A 67 -1.77 -6.05 -3.40
CA ILE A 67 -0.32 -6.03 -3.11
C ILE A 67 0.36 -7.26 -3.72
N LEU A 68 -0.25 -8.45 -3.63
CA LEU A 68 0.28 -9.63 -4.29
C LEU A 68 0.36 -9.44 -5.81
N GLU A 69 -0.68 -8.87 -6.43
CA GLU A 69 -0.72 -8.55 -7.86
C GLU A 69 0.32 -7.50 -8.26
N MET A 70 0.68 -6.57 -7.37
CA MET A 70 1.78 -5.63 -7.58
C MET A 70 3.15 -6.31 -7.68
N PHE A 71 3.31 -7.50 -7.10
CA PHE A 71 4.54 -8.29 -7.13
C PHE A 71 4.56 -9.40 -8.20
N CYS A 72 3.46 -9.65 -8.89
CA CYS A 72 3.37 -10.70 -9.91
C CYS A 72 4.37 -10.52 -11.08
N GLU A 73 4.51 -11.57 -11.88
CA GLU A 73 5.36 -11.58 -13.07
C GLU A 73 5.00 -10.43 -14.03
N GLY A 74 6.03 -9.78 -14.60
CA GLY A 74 5.87 -8.60 -15.44
C GLY A 74 5.81 -7.26 -14.68
N LYS A 75 5.80 -7.29 -13.34
CA LYS A 75 5.99 -6.10 -12.50
C LYS A 75 7.46 -5.92 -12.11
N LYS A 76 7.91 -4.66 -12.04
CA LYS A 76 9.27 -4.29 -11.62
C LYS A 76 9.42 -4.18 -10.11
N LEU A 77 8.30 -4.03 -9.40
CA LEU A 77 8.30 -3.76 -7.96
C LEU A 77 8.91 -4.91 -7.15
N ASP A 78 9.97 -4.65 -6.41
CA ASP A 78 10.61 -5.61 -5.49
C ASP A 78 10.50 -5.15 -4.04
N LYS A 79 10.25 -3.86 -3.80
CA LYS A 79 10.10 -3.28 -2.47
C LYS A 79 8.82 -2.46 -2.33
N LEU A 80 8.06 -2.75 -1.28
CA LEU A 80 6.90 -1.97 -0.90
C LEU A 80 6.99 -1.64 0.59
N HIS A 81 6.92 -0.35 0.90
CA HIS A 81 6.83 0.17 2.24
C HIS A 81 5.50 0.91 2.40
N PHE A 82 4.73 0.55 3.43
CA PHE A 82 3.44 1.16 3.70
C PHE A 82 3.39 1.59 5.16
N VAL A 83 3.41 2.91 5.40
CA VAL A 83 3.28 3.49 6.73
C VAL A 83 1.91 4.16 6.83
N ASN A 84 1.12 3.69 7.78
CA ASN A 84 -0.12 4.34 8.18
C ASN A 84 0.09 5.05 9.53
N HIS A 85 -0.38 6.27 9.70
CA HIS A 85 -0.33 6.97 10.98
C HIS A 85 -1.59 6.74 11.84
N TYR A 86 -2.55 5.93 11.38
CA TYR A 86 -3.82 5.66 12.07
C TYR A 86 -3.95 4.19 12.50
N GLU A 87 -4.36 3.96 13.76
CA GLU A 87 -4.85 2.69 14.30
C GLU A 87 -6.37 2.60 14.08
N PRO A 88 -6.96 1.47 13.62
CA PRO A 88 -6.44 0.13 13.77
C PRO A 88 -5.79 -0.44 12.50
N CYS A 89 -4.80 -1.29 12.73
CA CYS A 89 -3.93 -1.99 11.78
C CYS A 89 -4.52 -2.21 10.38
N PHE A 90 -3.88 -1.58 9.39
CA PHE A 90 -4.11 -1.78 7.95
C PHE A 90 -4.12 -3.25 7.51
N PHE A 91 -3.45 -4.13 8.27
CA PHE A 91 -3.46 -5.57 8.09
C PHE A 91 -3.93 -6.27 9.36
N THR A 92 -5.00 -7.06 9.25
CA THR A 92 -5.40 -8.01 10.29
C THR A 92 -4.48 -9.23 10.29
N SER A 93 -4.50 -10.03 11.35
CA SER A 93 -3.76 -11.31 11.41
C SER A 93 -4.11 -12.25 10.26
N ASP A 94 -5.38 -12.25 9.81
CA ASP A 94 -5.83 -13.05 8.67
C ASP A 94 -5.23 -12.54 7.35
N CYS A 95 -5.10 -11.22 7.18
CA CYS A 95 -4.46 -10.63 6.02
C CYS A 95 -2.97 -11.02 5.94
N ILE A 96 -2.27 -10.99 7.09
CA ILE A 96 -0.87 -11.40 7.18
C ILE A 96 -0.72 -12.87 6.78
N LYS A 97 -1.58 -13.74 7.32
CA LYS A 97 -1.56 -15.18 7.00
C LYS A 97 -1.80 -15.43 5.51
N GLN A 98 -2.79 -14.77 4.91
CA GLN A 98 -3.02 -14.87 3.47
C GLN A 98 -1.81 -14.41 2.67
N PHE A 99 -1.13 -13.34 3.11
CA PHE A 99 0.08 -12.86 2.45
C PHE A 99 1.20 -13.91 2.52
N GLU A 100 1.48 -14.44 3.71
CA GLU A 100 2.49 -15.47 3.95
C GLU A 100 2.25 -16.74 3.15
N GLU A 101 1.00 -17.19 3.04
CA GLU A 101 0.61 -18.36 2.23
C GLU A 101 0.87 -18.14 0.74
N ASN A 102 0.79 -16.90 0.25
CA ASN A 102 0.98 -16.57 -1.17
C ASN A 102 2.42 -16.20 -1.54
N LEU A 103 3.26 -15.79 -0.58
CA LEU A 103 4.67 -15.39 -0.81
C LEU A 103 5.48 -16.42 -1.63
N PRO A 104 5.40 -17.74 -1.37
CA PRO A 104 6.21 -18.72 -2.12
C PRO A 104 5.90 -18.77 -3.61
N PHE A 105 4.72 -18.30 -4.03
CA PHE A 105 4.25 -18.39 -5.41
C PHE A 105 4.65 -17.18 -6.27
N LEU A 106 5.17 -16.10 -5.67
CA LEU A 106 5.54 -14.88 -6.40
C LEU A 106 6.77 -15.04 -7.29
N GLY A 107 7.55 -16.12 -7.13
CA GLY A 107 8.69 -16.44 -7.98
C GLY A 107 9.88 -15.47 -7.87
N LYS A 108 9.82 -14.49 -6.96
CA LYS A 108 10.88 -13.51 -6.73
C LYS A 108 11.02 -13.15 -5.25
N ARG A 109 12.17 -12.57 -4.90
CA ARG A 109 12.41 -12.05 -3.55
C ARG A 109 11.77 -10.67 -3.45
N ILE A 110 10.94 -10.47 -2.44
CA ILE A 110 10.30 -9.18 -2.19
C ILE A 110 10.69 -8.64 -0.81
N CYS A 111 10.68 -7.33 -0.68
CA CYS A 111 10.79 -6.63 0.60
C CYS A 111 9.45 -5.93 0.85
N PHE A 112 8.67 -6.45 1.79
CA PHE A 112 7.40 -5.88 2.19
C PHE A 112 7.49 -5.44 3.65
N LEU A 113 7.23 -4.15 3.90
CA LEU A 113 7.17 -3.57 5.23
C LEU A 113 5.87 -2.81 5.38
N VAL A 114 5.08 -3.19 6.39
CA VAL A 114 3.89 -2.46 6.81
C VAL A 114 4.10 -2.04 8.27
N GLY A 115 3.81 -0.79 8.58
CA GLY A 115 4.03 -0.24 9.91
C GLY A 115 3.00 0.81 10.28
N CYS A 116 2.85 1.01 11.59
CA CYS A 116 2.16 2.16 12.14
C CYS A 116 3.20 3.07 12.81
N GLU A 117 3.31 4.32 12.36
CA GLU A 117 4.04 5.33 13.13
C GLU A 117 3.07 5.86 14.19
N ALA A 118 3.02 5.16 15.33
CA ALA A 118 2.40 5.72 16.52
C ALA A 118 3.10 7.03 16.82
N THR A 119 2.35 8.14 16.86
CA THR A 119 2.85 9.37 17.45
C THR A 119 3.12 9.07 18.91
N GLU A 120 4.39 8.95 19.28
CA GLU A 120 4.79 9.08 20.69
C GLU A 120 4.30 10.47 21.14
N GLU A 121 3.31 10.49 22.04
CA GLU A 121 2.93 11.69 22.81
C GLU A 121 4.08 12.15 23.71
#